data_AF-A0A847N902-F1
#
_entry.id   AF-A0A847N902-F1
#
_cell.length_a   1.000
_cell.length_b   1.000
_cell.length_c   1.000
_cell.angle_alpha   90.00
_cell.angle_beta   90.00
_cell.angle_gamma   90.00
#
_symmetry.space_group_name_H-M   'P 1'
#
loop_
_entity.id
_entity.type
_entity.pdbx_description
1 polymer ?
#
loop_
_entity_poly.entity_id
_entity_poly.type
_entity_poly.pdbx_seq_one_letter_code
_entity_poly.pdbx_strand_id
1 'polypeptide(L)' 'YFKYPQEVRTLIYTTNMIENFNRQLRKVTKSKTIFPTDDSLMKILYLAMTDVTKKWAQSRRDRGKIHSQPEIYFADRLDG' A
#
# COMPACT_ATOMS: atom_id res chain seq x y z
N TYR A 1 -16.63 9.27 8.34
CA TYR A 1 -16.01 7.98 8.71
C TYR A 1 -17.05 6.90 9.00
N PHE A 2 -17.98 7.11 9.94
CA PHE A 2 -19.01 6.11 10.31
C PHE A 2 -20.02 5.76 9.21
N LYS A 3 -20.07 6.54 8.12
CA LYS A 3 -20.89 6.26 6.93
C LYS A 3 -20.46 5.00 6.16
N TYR A 4 -19.27 4.45 6.40
CA TYR A 4 -18.77 3.29 5.67
C TYR A 4 -19.09 1.98 6.41
N PRO A 5 -19.32 0.87 5.67
CA PRO A 5 -19.41 -0.47 6.26
C PRO A 5 -18.18 -0.81 7.12
N GLN A 6 -18.34 -1.73 8.07
CA GLN A 6 -17.30 -2.07 9.05
C GLN A 6 -16.01 -2.55 8.37
N GLU A 7 -16.14 -3.28 7.26
CA GLU A 7 -15.07 -3.81 6.44
C GLU A 7 -14.25 -2.67 5.81
N VAL A 8 -14.93 -1.67 5.25
CA VAL A 8 -14.30 -0.48 4.64
C VAL A 8 -13.65 0.39 5.70
N ARG A 9 -14.27 0.56 6.86
CA ARG A 9 -13.68 1.30 7.99
C ARG A 9 -12.39 0.64 8.48
N THR A 10 -12.41 -0.68 8.64
CA THR A 10 -11.24 -1.47 9.03
C THR A 10 -10.11 -1.31 7.99
N LEU A 11 -10.45 -1.34 6.70
CA LEU A 11 -9.48 -1.09 5.63
C LEU A 11 -8.87 0.32 5.69
N ILE A 12 -9.68 1.35 5.94
CA ILE A 12 -9.20 2.74 6.04
C ILE A 12 -8.30 2.93 7.27
N TYR A 13 -8.64 2.29 8.39
CA TYR A 13 -7.94 2.49 9.68
C TYR A 13 -6.82 1.49 9.92
N THR A 14 -6.60 0.52 9.03
CA THR A 14 -5.46 -0.39 9.14
C THR A 14 -4.18 0.36 8.74
N THR A 15 -3.61 1.06 9.72
CA THR A 15 -2.31 1.74 9.62
C THR A 15 -1.18 0.76 9.29
N ASN A 16 -1.37 -0.53 9.59
CA ASN A 16 -0.43 -1.61 9.32
C ASN A 16 0.10 -1.61 7.87
N MET A 17 -0.71 -1.26 6.85
CA MET A 17 -0.21 -1.19 5.48
C MET A 17 0.81 -0.08 5.28
N ILE A 18 0.51 1.14 5.74
CA ILE A 18 1.39 2.30 5.62
C ILE A 18 2.60 2.17 6.54
N GLU A 19 2.43 1.66 7.76
CA GLU A 19 3.50 1.39 8.71
C GLU A 19 4.47 0.33 8.16
N ASN A 20 3.95 -0.77 7.59
CA ASN A 20 4.78 -1.81 6.98
C ASN A 20 5.53 -1.29 5.75
N PHE A 21 4.89 -0.45 4.92
CA PHE A 21 5.55 0.23 3.81
C PHE A 21 6.68 1.15 4.30
N ASN A 22 6.40 2.02 5.26
CA ASN A 22 7.39 2.92 5.87
C ASN A 22 8.55 2.15 6.52
N ARG A 23 8.26 1.00 7.16
CA ARG A 23 9.29 0.11 7.72
C ARG A 23 10.23 -0.42 6.64
N GLN A 24 9.70 -0.79 5.48
CA GLN A 24 10.52 -1.28 4.36
C GLN A 24 11.38 -0.16 3.77
N LEU A 25 10.85 1.05 3.61
CA LEU A 25 11.64 2.21 3.19
C LEU A 25 12.76 2.53 4.19
N ARG A 26 12.46 2.55 5.49
CA ARG A 26 13.48 2.76 6.53
C ARG A 26 14.55 1.66 6.52
N LYS A 27 14.19 0.41 6.19
CA LYS A 27 15.15 -0.69 6.11
C LYS A 27 16.18 -0.46 5.00
N VAL A 28 15.76 -0.01 3.82
CA VAL A 28 16.66 0.20 2.68
C VAL A 28 17.50 1.46 2.81
N THR A 29 17.02 2.48 3.52
CA THR A 29 17.79 3.71 3.79
C THR A 29 18.73 3.55 5.00
N LYS A 30 18.46 2.64 5.94
CA LYS A 30 19.33 2.41 7.10
C LYS A 30 20.70 1.85 6.73
N SER A 31 20.80 1.04 5.67
CA SER A 31 22.08 0.45 5.23
C SER A 31 22.99 1.44 4.51
N LYS A 32 22.45 2.54 3.97
CA LYS A 32 23.17 3.54 3.20
C LYS A 32 22.81 4.93 3.71
N THR A 33 23.64 5.44 4.62
CA THR A 33 23.39 6.73 5.31
C THR A 33 23.75 7.95 4.47
N ILE A 34 24.59 7.79 3.44
CA ILE A 34 25.03 8.87 2.54
C ILE A 34 24.72 8.48 1.10
N PHE A 35 24.01 9.37 0.42
CA PHE A 35 23.68 9.28 -1.00
C PHE A 35 24.48 10.35 -1.77
N PRO A 36 25.23 9.98 -2.83
CA PRO A 36 26.03 10.93 -3.59
C PRO A 36 25.21 11.99 -4.33
N THR A 37 23.99 11.65 -4.73
CA THR A 37 23.05 12.53 -5.45
C THR A 37 21.61 12.18 -5.10
N ASP A 38 20.68 13.13 -5.27
CA ASP A 38 19.24 12.90 -5.07
C ASP A 38 18.70 11.79 -5.98
N ASP A 39 19.18 11.71 -7.22
CA ASP A 39 18.84 10.62 -8.15
C ASP A 39 19.19 9.23 -7.61
N SER A 40 20.32 9.12 -6.91
CA SER A 40 20.75 7.84 -6.33
C SER A 40 19.83 7.40 -5.17
N LEU A 41 19.32 8.36 -4.40
CA LEU A 41 18.31 8.13 -3.38
C LEU A 41 16.98 7.69 -4.01
N MET A 42 16.51 8.42 -5.03
CA MET A 42 15.27 8.13 -5.73
C MET A 42 15.28 6.73 -6.36
N LYS A 43 16.39 6.32 -6.98
CA LYS A 43 16.53 4.97 -7.54
C LYS A 43 16.38 3.87 -6.49
N ILE A 44 16.96 4.04 -5.31
CA ILE A 44 16.87 3.05 -4.23
C ILE A 44 15.44 2.96 -3.69
N LEU A 45 14.77 4.10 -3.51
CA LEU A 45 13.36 4.13 -3.10
C LEU A 45 12.46 3.48 -4.15
N TYR A 46 12.71 3.74 -5.44
CA TYR A 46 11.98 3.13 -6.54
C TYR A 46 12.13 1.60 -6.55
N LEU A 47 13.35 1.09 -6.41
CA LEU A 47 13.59 -0.36 -6.35
C LEU A 47 12.89 -1.00 -5.14
N ALA A 48 12.96 -0.37 -3.98
CA ALA A 48 12.26 -0.84 -2.78
C ALA A 48 10.73 -0.86 -2.97
N MET A 49 10.16 0.18 -3.59
CA MET A 49 8.74 0.22 -3.92
C MET A 49 8.37 -0.88 -4.91
N THR A 50 9.20 -1.13 -5.93
CA THR A 50 8.97 -2.18 -6.92
C THR A 50 8.91 -3.57 -6.26
N ASP A 51 9.82 -3.84 -5.31
CA ASP A 51 9.84 -5.11 -4.57
C ASP A 51 8.65 -5.26 -3.63
N VAL A 52 8.20 -4.18 -2.99
CA VAL A 52 6.98 -4.18 -2.17
C VAL A 52 5.76 -4.50 -3.04
N THR A 53 5.63 -3.82 -4.18
CA THR A 53 4.48 -3.98 -5.09
C THR A 53 4.42 -5.40 -5.66
N LYS A 54 5.56 -6.00 -6.01
CA LYS A 54 5.64 -7.42 -6.43
C LYS A 54 5.07 -8.36 -5.36
N LYS A 55 5.42 -8.17 -4.09
CA LYS A 55 4.88 -8.97 -2.98
C LYS A 55 3.40 -8.74 -2.74
N TRP A 56 2.94 -7.49 -2.88
CA TRP A 56 1.52 -7.14 -2.75
C TRP A 56 0.66 -7.77 -3.83
N ALA A 57 1.17 -7.89 -5.06
CA ALA A 57 0.48 -8.59 -6.14
C ALA A 57 0.28 -10.09 -5.82
N GLN A 58 1.22 -10.70 -5.11
CA GLN A 58 1.22 -12.14 -4.83
C GLN A 58 0.50 -12.55 -3.52
N SER A 59 0.37 -11.65 -2.54
CA SER A 59 0.04 -12.02 -1.15
C SER A 59 -1.43 -11.85 -0.72
N ARG A 60 -2.36 -11.36 -1.55
CA ARG A 60 -3.71 -11.06 -1.07
C ARG A 60 -4.70 -12.21 -1.30
N ARG A 61 -4.66 -13.21 -0.42
CA ARG A 61 -5.62 -14.34 -0.41
C ARG A 61 -7.09 -13.90 -0.27
N ASP A 62 -7.34 -12.77 0.40
CA ASP A 62 -8.71 -12.25 0.63
C ASP A 62 -9.12 -11.12 -0.35
N ARG A 63 -8.39 -10.95 -1.46
CA ARG A 63 -8.63 -9.86 -2.43
C ARG A 63 -10.10 -9.80 -2.87
N GLY A 64 -10.69 -10.94 -3.23
CA GLY A 64 -12.06 -11.00 -3.76
C GLY A 64 -13.13 -10.46 -2.80
N LYS A 65 -13.01 -10.76 -1.49
CA LYS A 65 -13.98 -10.30 -0.48
C LYS A 65 -13.81 -8.83 -0.12
N ILE A 66 -12.57 -8.32 -0.16
CA ILE A 66 -12.27 -6.93 0.17
C ILE A 66 -12.61 -6.00 -1.00
N HIS A 67 -12.49 -6.47 -2.25
CA HIS A 67 -12.85 -5.69 -3.44
C HIS A 67 -14.35 -5.65 -3.71
N SER A 68 -15.09 -6.73 -3.42
CA SER A 68 -16.54 -6.76 -3.66
C SER A 68 -17.33 -5.77 -2.80
N GLN A 69 -16.90 -5.51 -1.56
CA GLN A 69 -17.64 -4.64 -0.63
C GLN A 69 -17.65 -3.16 -1.04
N PRO A 70 -16.51 -2.53 -1.43
CA PRO A 70 -16.51 -1.20 -2.03
C PRO A 70 -17.24 -1.14 -3.37
N GLU A 71 -17.11 -2.17 -4.22
CA GLU A 71 -17.78 -2.21 -5.52
C GLU A 71 -19.31 -2.17 -5.38
N ILE A 72 -19.86 -2.91 -4.41
CA ILE A 72 -21.29 -2.87 -4.10
C ILE A 72 -21.70 -1.52 -3.48
N TYR A 73 -20.90 -0.99 -2.55
CA TYR A 73 -21.21 0.27 -1.88
C TYR A 73 -21.07 1.51 -2.79
N PHE A 74 -20.24 1.44 -3.83
CA PHE A 74 -19.99 2.50 -4.80
C PHE A 74 -20.42 2.12 -6.23
N ALA A 75 -21.40 1.22 -6.38
CA ALA A 75 -21.85 0.73 -7.68
C ALA A 75 -22.17 1.89 -8.66
N ASP A 76 -22.86 2.92 -8.18
CA ASP A 76 -23.23 4.12 -8.94
C ASP A 76 -22.04 4.94 -9.49
N ARG A 77 -20.79 4.63 -9.12
CA ARG A 77 -19.58 5.31 -9.61
C ARG A 77 -18.79 4.51 -10.65
N LEU A 78 -19.13 3.24 -10.86
CA LEU A 78 -18.40 2.32 -11.74
C LEU A 78 -19.08 2.13 -13.11
N ASP A 79 -20.33 2.54 -13.27
CA ASP A 79 -21.10 2.49 -14.53
C ASP A 79 -20.82 3.69 -15.45
N GLY A 80 -19.54 3.96 -15.73
CA GLY A 80 -19.06 5.03 -16.61
C GLY A 80 -18.17 4.52 -17.74
#